data_AF-A0A7K3XNX1-F1
#
_entry.id   AF-A0A7K3XNX1-F1
#
_cell.length_a   1.000
_cell.length_b   1.000
_cell.length_c   1.000
_cell.angle_alpha   90.00
_cell.angle_beta   90.00
_cell.angle_gamma   90.00
#
_symmetry.space_group_name_H-M   'P 1'
#
loop_
_entity.id
_entity.type
_entity.pdbx_description
1 polymer ?
#
loop_
_entity_poly.entity_id
_entity_poly.type
_entity_poly.pdbx_seq_one_letter_code
_entity_poly.pdbx_strand_id
1 'polypeptide(L)' 'MNKDEVKVMRDKIIKGIDLAYERLLIEKQKDDSELVFSHNGKIVAVKARDLVIKKKDASDNK' A
#
# COMPACT_ATOMS: atom_id res chain seq x y z
N MET A 1 -22.57 5.55 -15.53
CA MET A 1 -21.90 5.73 -14.22
C MET A 1 -21.77 7.20 -13.96
N ASN A 2 -22.25 7.69 -12.83
CA ASN A 2 -22.08 9.10 -12.45
C ASN A 2 -20.69 9.31 -11.80
N LYS A 3 -20.29 10.57 -11.61
CA LYS A 3 -18.98 10.91 -11.03
C LYS A 3 -18.79 10.39 -9.60
N ASP A 4 -19.86 10.35 -8.81
CA ASP A 4 -19.83 9.90 -7.41
C ASP A 4 -19.64 8.38 -7.31
N GLU A 5 -20.31 7.61 -8.16
CA GLU A 5 -20.14 6.15 -8.25
C GLU A 5 -18.71 5.78 -8.63
N VAL A 6 -18.11 6.51 -9.58
CA VAL A 6 -16.71 6.32 -9.99
C VAL A 6 -15.76 6.65 -8.83
N LYS A 7 -16.03 7.73 -8.07
CA LYS A 7 -15.24 8.10 -6.90
C LYS A 7 -15.29 7.02 -5.82
N VAL A 8 -16.49 6.56 -5.45
CA VAL A 8 -16.68 5.51 -4.44
C VAL A 8 -16.01 4.20 -4.86
N MET A 9 -16.08 3.84 -6.14
CA MET A 9 -15.41 2.64 -6.65
C MET A 9 -13.89 2.77 -6.56
N ARG A 10 -13.33 3.92 -6.96
CA ARG A 10 -11.90 4.22 -6.85
C ARG A 10 -11.42 4.12 -5.40
N ASP A 11 -12.16 4.70 -4.46
CA ASP A 11 -11.80 4.70 -3.04
C ASP A 11 -11.77 3.28 -2.46
N LYS A 12 -12.73 2.42 -2.86
CA LYS A 12 -12.74 1.00 -2.47
C LYS A 12 -11.54 0.24 -3.03
N ILE A 13 -11.17 0.49 -4.28
CA ILE A 13 -10.01 -0.15 -4.92
C ILE A 13 -8.72 0.25 -4.19
N ILE A 14 -8.51 1.55 -3.95
CA ILE A 14 -7.34 2.05 -3.22
C ILE A 14 -7.27 1.43 -1.83
N LYS A 15 -8.38 1.40 -1.09
CA LYS A 15 -8.43 0.78 0.24
C LYS A 15 -8.11 -0.72 0.21
N GLY A 16 -8.53 -1.42 -0.83
CA GLY A 16 -8.19 -2.83 -1.03
C GLY A 16 -6.70 -3.05 -1.28
N ILE A 17 -6.07 -2.18 -2.09
CA ILE A 17 -4.64 -2.22 -2.38
C ILE A 17 -3.83 -1.92 -1.12
N ASP A 18 -4.21 -0.90 -0.34
CA ASP A 18 -3.57 -0.56 0.92
C ASP A 18 -3.59 -1.75 1.90
N LEU A 19 -4.76 -2.38 2.07
CA LEU A 19 -4.91 -3.56 2.92
C LEU A 19 -4.08 -4.76 2.45
N ALA A 20 -4.00 -4.98 1.13
CA ALA A 20 -3.19 -6.04 0.56
C ALA A 20 -1.69 -5.79 0.79
N TYR A 21 -1.25 -4.55 0.62
CA TYR A 21 0.14 -4.15 0.88
C TYR A 21 0.51 -4.34 2.35
N GLU A 22 -0.32 -3.88 3.29
CA GLU A 22 -0.08 -4.06 4.73
C GLU A 22 0.09 -5.53 5.11
N ARG A 23 -0.83 -6.39 4.64
CA ARG A 23 -0.78 -7.83 4.91
C ARG A 23 0.47 -8.48 4.32
N LEU A 24 0.82 -8.12 3.08
CA LEU A 24 2.01 -8.62 2.42
C LEU A 24 3.28 -8.20 3.16
N LEU A 25 3.38 -6.94 3.57
CA LEU A 25 4.53 -6.42 4.29
C LEU A 25 4.73 -7.14 5.62
N ILE A 26 3.66 -7.30 6.40
CA ILE A 26 3.71 -8.04 7.68
C ILE A 26 4.22 -9.46 7.46
N GLU A 27 3.73 -10.15 6.43
CA GLU A 27 4.16 -11.52 6.15
C GLU A 27 5.64 -11.58 5.75
N LYS A 28 6.08 -10.65 4.90
CA LYS A 28 7.48 -10.56 4.44
C LYS A 28 8.46 -10.07 5.49
N GLN A 29 7.97 -9.41 6.54
CA GLN A 29 8.79 -9.03 7.68
C GLN A 29 9.13 -10.23 8.58
N LYS A 30 8.26 -11.25 8.64
CA LYS A 30 8.50 -12.45 9.46
C LYS A 30 9.68 -13.28 8.97
N ASP A 31 9.86 -13.36 7.65
CA ASP A 31 10.91 -14.15 7.00
C ASP A 31 12.08 -13.29 6.50
N ASP A 32 12.12 -12.00 6.87
CA ASP A 32 13.15 -11.02 6.47
C ASP A 32 13.36 -10.93 4.93
N SER A 33 12.29 -11.19 4.19
CA SER A 33 12.26 -11.13 2.72
C SER A 33 12.37 -9.69 2.19
N GLU A 34 12.57 -9.60 0.89
CA GLU A 34 12.55 -8.36 0.14
C GLU A 34 11.20 -8.12 -0.55
N LEU A 35 10.87 -6.84 -0.70
CA LEU A 35 9.83 -6.36 -1.60
C LEU A 35 10.50 -5.66 -2.77
N VAL A 36 10.04 -5.96 -3.98
CA VAL A 36 10.60 -5.43 -5.23
C VAL A 36 9.65 -4.41 -5.82
N PHE A 37 10.15 -3.20 -6.06
CA PHE A 37 9.38 -2.07 -6.58
C PHE A 37 10.00 -1.57 -7.88
N SER A 38 9.15 -1.03 -8.76
CA SER A 38 9.60 -0.15 -9.84
C SER A 38 9.61 1.29 -9.32
N HIS A 39 10.76 1.94 -9.33
CA HIS A 39 10.94 3.33 -8.94
C HIS A 39 11.72 4.08 -10.02
N ASN A 40 11.09 5.07 -10.64
CA ASN A 40 11.65 5.86 -11.74
C ASN A 40 12.24 4.99 -12.88
N GLY A 41 11.52 3.92 -13.24
CA GLY A 41 11.92 2.98 -14.28
C GLY A 41 13.03 2.00 -13.88
N LYS A 42 13.49 2.02 -12.62
CA LYS A 42 14.46 1.08 -12.09
C LYS A 42 13.80 0.09 -11.15
N ILE A 43 14.30 -1.14 -11.14
CA ILE A 43 13.88 -2.16 -10.18
C ILE A 43 14.71 -1.99 -8.91
N VAL A 44 14.03 -1.85 -7.78
CA VAL A 44 14.65 -1.68 -6.45
C VAL A 44 14.08 -2.74 -5.52
N ALA A 45 14.96 -3.52 -4.90
CA ALA A 45 14.61 -4.44 -3.83
C ALA A 45 14.90 -3.77 -2.47
N VAL A 46 13.94 -3.86 -1.54
CA VAL A 46 14.06 -3.30 -0.19
C VAL A 46 13.73 -4.39 0.81
N LYS A 47 14.51 -4.51 1.90
CA LYS A 47 14.20 -5.44 2.98
C LYS A 47 12.88 -5.03 3.62
N ALA A 48 11.98 -5.98 3.82
CA ALA A 48 10.67 -5.73 4.40
C ALA A 48 10.77 -5.13 5.81
N ARG A 49 11.78 -5.52 6.61
CA ARG A 49 12.02 -4.95 7.95
C ARG A 49 12.32 -3.45 7.96
N ASP A 50 12.80 -2.89 6.85
CA ASP A 50 13.16 -1.48 6.76
C ASP A 50 11.95 -0.58 6.40
N LEU A 51 10.80 -1.20 6.10
CA LEU A 51 9.57 -0.50 5.73
C LEU A 51 8.62 -0.39 6.92
N VAL A 52 7.99 0.78 7.06
CA VAL A 52 7.02 1.08 8.12
C VAL A 52 5.62 1.31 7.55
N ILE A 53 4.62 0.67 8.17
CA ILE A 53 3.21 0.96 7.90
C ILE A 53 2.88 2.28 8.58
N LYS A 54 2.71 3.35 7.78
CA LYS A 54 2.16 4.61 8.30
C LYS A 54 0.67 4.41 8.55
N LYS A 55 0.25 4.45 9.81
CA LYS A 55 -1.17 4.65 10.13
C LYS A 55 -1.52 6.05 9.63
N LYS A 56 -2.49 6.15 8.71
CA LYS A 56 -3.13 7.45 8.45
C LYS A 56 -3.84 7.84 9.73
N ASP A 57 -3.38 8.91 10.37
CA ASP A 57 -4.12 9.53 11.45
C ASP A 57 -5.50 9.93 10.91
N ALA A 58 -6.54 9.81 11.74
CA ALA A 58 -7.93 10.09 11.37
C ALA A 58 -8.20 11.56 10.95
N SER A 59 -7.15 12.38 10.87
CA SER A 59 -7.15 13.81 10.58
C SER A 59 -7.14 14.17 9.08
N ASP A 60 -6.76 13.23 8.20
CA ASP A 60 -6.54 13.52 6.77
C ASP A 60 -7.82 13.44 5.91
N ASN A 61 -8.99 13.27 6.53
CA ASN A 61 -10.30 13.25 5.87
C ASN A 61 -11.03 14.60 5.99
N LYS A 62 -10.31 15.72 5.85
CA LYS A 62 -10.89 17.07 5.85
C LYS A 62 -11.04 17.63 4.45
#